data_AF-A0A350BX92-F1
#
_entry.id   AF-A0A350BX92-F1
#
_cell.length_a   1.000
_cell.length_b   1.000
_cell.length_c   1.000
_cell.angle_alpha   90.00
_cell.angle_beta   90.00
_cell.angle_gamma   90.00
#
_symmetry.space_group_name_H-M   'P 1'
#
loop_
_entity.id
_entity.type
_entity.pdbx_description
1 polymer ?
#
loop_
_entity_poly.entity_id
_entity_poly.type
_entity_poly.pdbx_seq_one_letter_code
_entity_poly.pdbx_strand_id
1 'polypeptide(L)'
;MGLCFMEWSCFRCDDDPYNVKAKGLIAELQNLDSLNTYNRVVEINDTITYSKLVVSLVLNTERVAEKYVSSASSLYATSCDGPYPLLIDKLDSIKIFSKTRNGITETTDLFSHIGGNTYNPDTTQLKNMNDINTLFGGGYHLGLSSFFLSSSPSSFGETEFIFRLYHNGNDSLETTTDPIVITP
;
A
#
# COMPACT_ATOMS: atom_id res chain seq x y z
N MET A 1 26.84 36.12 -38.09
CA MET A 1 26.59 35.48 -36.78
C MET A 1 26.08 34.08 -37.06
N GLY A 2 26.84 33.05 -36.69
CA GLY A 2 26.48 31.65 -36.93
C GLY A 2 25.71 31.08 -35.74
N LEU A 3 24.56 30.47 -36.00
CA LEU A 3 23.80 29.69 -35.02
C LEU A 3 24.57 28.38 -34.75
N CYS A 4 25.08 28.20 -33.53
CA CYS A 4 25.51 26.90 -33.04
C CYS A 4 24.27 26.14 -32.54
N PHE A 5 23.90 25.06 -33.23
CA PHE A 5 23.03 24.04 -32.65
C PHE A 5 23.89 23.18 -31.74
N MET A 6 23.73 23.31 -30.42
CA MET A 6 24.16 22.24 -29.51
C MET A 6 23.16 21.09 -29.67
N GLU A 7 23.57 20.03 -30.38
CA GLU A 7 22.94 18.73 -30.25
C GLU A 7 23.34 18.15 -28.89
N TRP A 8 22.37 18.07 -27.97
CA TRP A 8 22.51 17.29 -26.75
C TRP A 8 22.00 15.88 -27.07
N SER A 9 22.91 14.93 -27.28
CA SER A 9 22.55 13.52 -27.28
C SER A 9 22.11 13.12 -25.86
N CYS A 10 20.97 12.45 -25.73
CA CYS A 10 20.58 11.84 -24.47
C CYS A 10 21.68 10.86 -24.03
N PHE A 11 22.36 11.14 -22.92
CA PHE A 11 23.14 10.13 -22.23
C PHE A 11 22.12 9.15 -21.64
N ARG A 12 22.14 7.91 -22.14
CA ARG A 12 21.31 6.74 -21.76
C ARG A 12 20.03 7.04 -20.97
N CYS A 13 18.85 6.78 -21.57
CA CYS A 13 17.67 6.49 -20.77
C CYS A 13 17.88 5.10 -20.13
N ASP A 14 18.65 5.10 -19.04
CA ASP A 14 18.76 3.95 -18.17
C ASP A 14 17.43 3.92 -17.39
N ASP A 15 16.43 3.24 -17.95
CA ASP A 15 15.18 2.84 -17.27
C ASP A 15 15.48 1.77 -16.19
N ASP A 16 16.69 1.80 -15.63
CA ASP A 16 17.21 0.76 -14.77
C ASP A 16 16.45 0.80 -13.43
N PRO A 17 15.87 -0.33 -13.00
CA PRO A 17 15.26 -0.41 -11.69
C PRO A 17 16.29 -0.08 -10.61
N TYR A 18 15.87 0.63 -9.57
CA TYR A 18 16.71 0.82 -8.39
C TYR A 18 16.14 0.08 -7.18
N ASN A 19 17.03 -0.56 -6.43
CA ASN A 19 16.65 -1.35 -5.28
C ASN A 19 16.16 -0.46 -4.12
N VAL A 20 15.00 -0.80 -3.57
CA VAL A 20 14.44 -0.23 -2.35
C VAL A 20 14.12 -1.34 -1.36
N LYS A 21 14.25 -1.04 -0.07
CA LYS A 21 13.82 -1.90 1.03
C LYS A 21 12.67 -1.26 1.78
N ALA A 22 11.85 -2.08 2.41
CA ALA A 22 10.76 -1.62 3.26
C ALA A 22 11.32 -0.92 4.51
N LYS A 23 10.69 0.17 4.90
CA LYS A 23 11.09 1.01 6.04
C LYS A 23 9.98 1.16 7.06
N GLY A 24 8.74 1.23 6.61
CA GLY A 24 7.62 1.50 7.48
C GLY A 24 6.29 1.23 6.81
N LEU A 25 5.25 1.23 7.62
CA LEU A 25 3.89 0.94 7.22
C LEU A 25 2.97 2.03 7.78
N ILE A 26 2.03 2.50 6.98
CA ILE A 26 1.01 3.46 7.40
C ILE A 26 -0.35 2.86 7.06
N ALA A 27 -1.29 2.86 8.00
CA ALA A 27 -2.66 2.47 7.75
C ALA A 27 -3.58 3.69 7.84
N GLU A 28 -4.37 3.91 6.79
CA GLU A 28 -5.34 4.98 6.70
C GLU A 28 -6.75 4.41 6.60
N LEU A 29 -7.62 4.84 7.51
CA LEU A 29 -9.01 4.41 7.54
C LEU A 29 -9.85 5.23 6.56
N GLN A 30 -10.66 4.51 5.79
CA GLN A 30 -11.53 5.06 4.76
C GLN A 30 -12.92 4.43 4.89
N ASN A 31 -13.93 5.19 4.48
CA ASN A 31 -15.31 4.73 4.46
C ASN A 31 -15.86 4.81 3.05
N LEU A 32 -16.49 3.74 2.58
CA LEU A 32 -17.20 3.71 1.31
C LEU A 32 -18.47 4.57 1.37
N ASP A 33 -18.63 5.45 0.39
CA ASP A 33 -19.87 6.17 0.18
C ASP A 33 -21.04 5.24 -0.25
N SER A 34 -22.23 5.81 -0.42
CA SER A 34 -23.43 5.07 -0.85
C SER A 34 -23.33 4.44 -2.24
N LEU A 35 -22.36 4.87 -3.05
CA LEU A 35 -22.12 4.39 -4.41
C LEU A 35 -20.90 3.45 -4.47
N ASN A 36 -20.27 3.15 -3.33
CA ASN A 36 -19.01 2.42 -3.20
C ASN A 36 -17.86 3.05 -4.02
N THR A 37 -17.85 4.39 -4.17
CA THR A 37 -16.90 5.10 -5.04
C THR A 37 -15.91 6.01 -4.31
N TYR A 38 -16.37 6.79 -3.33
CA TYR A 38 -15.56 7.82 -2.70
C TYR A 38 -15.17 7.42 -1.27
N ASN A 39 -13.88 7.52 -0.98
CA ASN A 39 -13.29 7.29 0.32
C ASN A 39 -13.25 8.60 1.11
N ARG A 40 -14.19 8.79 2.03
CA ARG A 40 -13.99 9.82 3.07
C ARG A 40 -12.93 9.32 4.04
N VAL A 41 -11.94 10.15 4.36
CA VAL A 41 -11.00 9.88 5.46
C VAL A 41 -11.79 9.83 6.76
N VAL A 42 -11.60 8.74 7.47
CA VAL A 42 -12.27 8.48 8.74
C VAL A 42 -11.51 9.16 9.86
N GLU A 43 -12.22 9.85 10.73
CA GLU A 43 -11.64 10.51 11.89
C GLU A 43 -11.74 9.64 13.15
N ILE A 44 -10.94 9.98 14.17
CA ILE A 44 -10.97 9.33 15.48
C ILE A 44 -12.41 9.30 16.03
N ASN A 45 -12.85 8.13 16.48
CA ASN A 45 -14.19 7.86 17.04
C ASN A 45 -15.37 8.00 16.07
N ASP A 46 -15.12 8.12 14.76
CA ASP A 46 -16.20 8.02 13.77
C ASP A 46 -16.90 6.66 13.88
N THR A 47 -18.21 6.67 13.60
CA THR A 47 -19.05 5.46 13.63
C THR A 47 -19.23 4.92 12.21
N ILE A 48 -18.84 3.66 12.00
CA ILE A 48 -18.79 3.03 10.67
C ILE A 48 -19.43 1.64 10.73
N THR A 49 -20.38 1.39 9.83
CA THR A 49 -20.87 0.05 9.52
C THR A 49 -19.73 -0.80 8.97
N TYR A 50 -19.48 -1.96 9.56
CA TYR A 50 -18.33 -2.81 9.22
C TYR A 50 -18.19 -3.05 7.71
N SER A 51 -19.31 -3.25 7.00
CA SER A 51 -19.32 -3.56 5.57
C SER A 51 -18.85 -2.42 4.67
N LYS A 52 -18.67 -1.21 5.23
CA LYS A 52 -18.20 -0.02 4.50
C LYS A 52 -16.77 0.37 4.88
N LEU A 53 -16.17 -0.33 5.85
CA LEU A 53 -14.81 -0.05 6.29
C LEU A 53 -13.80 -0.48 5.23
N VAL A 54 -12.97 0.48 4.81
CA VAL A 54 -11.80 0.26 3.97
C VAL A 54 -10.57 0.74 4.74
N VAL A 55 -9.46 0.02 4.59
CA VAL A 55 -8.16 0.41 5.11
C VAL A 55 -7.17 0.43 3.97
N SER A 56 -6.58 1.59 3.74
CA SER A 56 -5.46 1.73 2.81
C SER A 56 -4.16 1.57 3.58
N LEU A 57 -3.33 0.63 3.15
CA LEU A 57 -2.05 0.31 3.74
C LEU A 57 -0.95 0.79 2.80
N VAL A 58 -0.13 1.71 3.29
CA VAL A 58 0.96 2.33 2.53
C VAL A 58 2.29 1.78 2.99
N LEU A 59 3.07 1.23 2.06
CA LEU A 59 4.41 0.73 2.31
C LEU A 59 5.44 1.84 2.04
N ASN A 60 6.03 2.36 3.10
CA ASN A 60 7.15 3.28 2.97
C ASN A 60 8.42 2.49 2.69
N THR A 61 9.15 2.92 1.67
CA THR A 61 10.41 2.31 1.27
C THR A 61 11.56 3.29 1.41
N GLU A 62 12.77 2.77 1.57
CA GLU A 62 13.99 3.55 1.43
C GLU A 62 14.92 2.92 0.42
N ARG A 63 15.63 3.78 -0.30
CA ARG A 63 16.59 3.39 -1.31
C ARG A 63 17.75 2.62 -0.69
N VAL A 64 18.10 1.49 -1.30
CA VAL A 64 19.36 0.78 -1.02
C VAL A 64 20.46 1.54 -1.75
N ALA A 65 21.51 1.94 -1.01
CA ALA A 65 22.54 2.82 -1.52
C ALA A 65 23.35 2.18 -2.67
N GLU A 66 22.87 2.32 -3.90
CA GLU A 66 23.65 2.16 -5.12
C GLU A 66 23.82 3.53 -5.78
N LYS A 67 25.05 3.81 -6.21
CA LYS A 67 25.53 5.07 -6.79
C LYS A 67 24.80 5.39 -8.11
N TYR A 68 23.56 5.84 -8.03
CA TYR A 68 22.89 6.41 -9.19
C TYR A 68 23.15 7.90 -9.21
N VAL A 69 23.94 8.32 -10.19
CA VAL A 69 24.12 9.71 -10.52
C VAL A 69 22.98 10.07 -11.46
N SER A 70 21.92 10.69 -10.91
CA SER A 70 20.90 11.34 -11.72
C SER A 70 21.55 12.57 -12.36
N SER A 71 22.09 12.41 -13.57
CA SER A 71 22.61 13.52 -14.36
C SER A 71 22.10 13.43 -15.79
N ALA A 72 20.80 13.67 -15.98
CA ALA A 72 20.25 14.15 -17.25
C ALA A 72 18.81 14.66 -17.03
N SER A 73 18.63 15.98 -17.10
CA SER A 73 17.31 16.59 -17.25
C SER A 73 17.18 17.03 -18.70
N SER A 74 16.38 16.32 -19.50
CA SER A 74 16.04 16.72 -20.87
C SER A 74 14.61 17.26 -20.90
N LEU A 75 14.45 18.55 -21.16
CA LEU A 75 13.14 19.21 -21.34
C LEU A 75 12.45 18.82 -22.67
N TYR A 76 13.05 17.94 -23.49
CA TYR A 76 12.58 17.63 -24.85
C TYR A 76 12.67 16.15 -25.26
N ALA A 77 12.93 15.21 -24.36
CA ALA A 77 12.93 13.78 -24.69
C ALA A 77 11.50 13.20 -24.66
N THR A 78 11.07 12.63 -25.78
CA THR A 78 9.85 11.81 -25.87
C THR A 78 10.05 10.49 -25.12
N SER A 79 9.16 10.24 -24.15
CA SER A 79 8.92 8.96 -23.45
C SER A 79 10.17 8.25 -22.89
N CYS A 80 10.76 8.79 -21.82
CA CYS A 80 11.55 7.95 -20.91
C CYS A 80 10.71 7.69 -19.66
N ASP A 81 10.36 6.42 -19.45
CA ASP A 81 9.72 5.91 -18.25
C ASP A 81 10.80 5.93 -17.16
N GLY A 82 10.98 7.09 -16.53
CA GLY A 82 12.06 7.32 -15.57
C GLY A 82 12.22 6.18 -14.56
N PRO A 83 13.42 6.06 -13.95
CA PRO A 83 13.81 4.89 -13.17
C PRO A 83 12.75 4.53 -12.11
N TYR A 84 12.41 3.24 -12.03
CA TYR A 84 11.36 2.76 -11.14
C TYR A 84 11.95 1.97 -9.95
N PRO A 85 11.31 2.04 -8.76
CA PRO A 85 11.79 1.30 -7.61
C PRO A 85 11.52 -0.20 -7.76
N LEU A 86 12.43 -1.03 -7.25
CA LEU A 86 12.28 -2.49 -7.13
C LEU A 86 12.39 -2.87 -5.66
N LEU A 87 11.29 -3.35 -5.07
CA LEU A 87 11.29 -3.84 -3.69
C LEU A 87 12.12 -5.13 -3.62
N ILE A 88 13.23 -5.09 -2.90
CA ILE A 88 14.09 -6.28 -2.72
C ILE A 88 13.68 -7.14 -1.52
N ASP A 89 12.89 -6.58 -0.61
CA ASP A 89 12.36 -7.33 0.53
C ASP A 89 11.33 -8.33 0.06
N LYS A 90 11.50 -9.59 0.48
CA LYS A 90 10.51 -10.62 0.23
C LYS A 90 9.39 -10.47 1.25
N LEU A 91 8.18 -10.21 0.77
CA LEU A 91 6.99 -10.15 1.61
C LEU A 91 6.49 -11.59 1.86
N ASP A 92 6.35 -11.95 3.14
CA ASP A 92 6.00 -13.31 3.53
C ASP A 92 4.53 -13.46 3.89
N SER A 93 4.01 -12.56 4.73
CA SER A 93 2.61 -12.56 5.16
C SER A 93 2.17 -11.24 5.76
N ILE A 94 0.86 -11.02 5.80
CA ILE A 94 0.25 -9.93 6.58
C ILE A 94 -0.70 -10.53 7.61
N LYS A 95 -0.66 -9.99 8.83
CA LYS A 95 -1.62 -10.29 9.88
C LYS A 95 -2.32 -9.01 10.32
N ILE A 96 -3.62 -9.13 10.55
CA ILE A 96 -4.46 -8.02 11.00
C ILE A 96 -5.05 -8.42 12.34
N PHE A 97 -5.00 -7.50 13.31
CA PHE A 97 -5.58 -7.70 14.62
C PHE A 97 -6.58 -6.60 14.92
N SER A 98 -7.69 -6.93 15.56
CA SER A 98 -8.56 -5.96 16.19
C SER A 98 -8.17 -5.80 17.65
N LYS A 99 -7.99 -4.57 18.09
CA LYS A 99 -7.80 -4.20 19.49
C LYS A 99 -9.08 -3.52 19.97
N THR A 100 -9.74 -4.15 20.92
CA THR A 100 -10.97 -3.67 21.55
C THR A 100 -10.77 -3.61 23.07
N ARG A 101 -11.80 -3.17 23.80
CA ARG A 101 -11.80 -3.23 25.28
C ARG A 101 -11.62 -4.65 25.83
N ASN A 102 -11.96 -5.67 25.05
CA ASN A 102 -11.88 -7.07 25.45
C ASN A 102 -10.49 -7.68 25.18
N GLY A 103 -9.57 -6.94 24.55
CA GLY A 103 -8.22 -7.37 24.21
C GLY A 103 -7.94 -7.31 22.72
N ILE A 104 -6.86 -8.00 22.32
CA ILE A 104 -6.37 -8.07 20.95
C ILE A 104 -6.69 -9.45 20.37
N THR A 105 -7.35 -9.50 19.22
CA THR A 105 -7.71 -10.75 18.52
C THR A 105 -7.23 -10.68 17.08
N GLU A 106 -6.68 -11.78 16.53
CA GLU A 106 -6.34 -11.86 15.11
C GLU A 106 -7.62 -11.94 14.28
N THR A 107 -7.76 -11.04 13.31
CA THR A 107 -8.95 -10.87 12.47
C THR A 107 -8.62 -10.81 10.98
N THR A 108 -7.43 -11.29 10.59
CA THR A 108 -6.96 -11.33 9.20
C THR A 108 -7.98 -11.95 8.24
N ASP A 109 -8.69 -12.99 8.68
CA ASP A 109 -9.70 -13.71 7.92
C ASP A 109 -10.98 -12.92 7.66
N LEU A 110 -11.22 -11.84 8.42
CA LEU A 110 -12.35 -10.93 8.20
C LEU A 110 -12.09 -9.91 7.09
N PHE A 111 -10.84 -9.75 6.66
CA PHE A 111 -10.45 -8.77 5.65
C PHE A 111 -10.26 -9.43 4.29
N SER A 112 -10.64 -8.68 3.25
CA SER A 112 -10.36 -9.01 1.86
C SER A 112 -9.51 -7.92 1.22
N HIS A 113 -8.61 -8.30 0.32
CA HIS A 113 -7.76 -7.37 -0.43
C HIS A 113 -8.47 -6.89 -1.70
N ILE A 114 -8.24 -5.63 -2.08
CA ILE A 114 -8.65 -5.07 -3.36
C ILE A 114 -7.47 -5.20 -4.33
N GLY A 115 -7.53 -6.20 -5.21
CA GLY A 115 -6.56 -6.37 -6.30
C GLY A 115 -6.68 -5.26 -7.37
N GLY A 116 -5.58 -5.00 -8.08
CA GLY A 116 -5.38 -3.87 -9.02
C GLY A 116 -6.58 -3.36 -9.84
N ASN A 117 -6.62 -2.03 -10.00
CA ASN A 117 -7.35 -1.22 -11.00
C ASN A 117 -8.81 -1.57 -11.34
N THR A 118 -9.56 -2.20 -10.44
CA THR A 118 -10.99 -2.39 -10.65
C THR A 118 -11.79 -1.91 -9.44
N TYR A 119 -12.75 -1.02 -9.72
CA TYR A 119 -13.85 -0.57 -8.84
C TYR A 119 -14.81 -1.71 -8.44
N ASN A 120 -14.38 -2.96 -8.62
CA ASN A 120 -15.10 -4.16 -8.29
C ASN A 120 -14.14 -4.98 -7.42
N PRO A 121 -14.36 -5.05 -6.10
CA PRO A 121 -13.42 -5.72 -5.20
C PRO A 121 -13.37 -7.20 -5.56
N ASP A 122 -12.35 -7.61 -6.31
CA ASP A 122 -12.06 -9.03 -6.51
C ASP A 122 -11.64 -9.60 -5.16
N THR A 123 -12.54 -10.39 -4.58
CA THR A 123 -12.43 -10.97 -3.24
C THR A 123 -11.35 -12.05 -3.17
N THR A 124 -10.09 -11.64 -3.31
CA THR A 124 -8.98 -12.56 -3.08
C THR A 124 -8.75 -12.59 -1.58
N GLN A 125 -9.18 -13.66 -0.93
CA GLN A 125 -8.80 -13.92 0.46
C GLN A 125 -7.28 -14.04 0.51
N LEU A 126 -6.65 -13.41 1.51
CA LEU A 126 -5.20 -13.38 1.75
C LEU A 126 -4.66 -14.76 2.16
N LYS A 127 -4.84 -15.78 1.32
CA LYS A 127 -4.59 -17.18 1.66
C LYS A 127 -3.29 -17.72 1.11
N ASN A 128 -2.66 -17.04 0.14
CA ASN A 128 -1.42 -17.54 -0.47
C ASN A 128 -0.35 -16.45 -0.66
N MET A 129 0.91 -16.91 -0.74
CA MET A 129 2.12 -16.06 -0.85
C MET A 129 2.24 -15.36 -2.22
N ASN A 130 1.55 -15.82 -3.25
CA ASN A 130 1.52 -15.14 -4.55
C ASN A 130 0.65 -13.87 -4.49
N ASP A 131 -0.46 -13.91 -3.77
CA ASP A 131 -1.32 -12.75 -3.54
C ASP A 131 -0.59 -11.66 -2.73
N ILE A 132 0.26 -12.08 -1.78
CA ILE A 132 1.04 -11.19 -0.90
C ILE A 132 2.09 -10.37 -1.67
N ASN A 133 2.79 -10.99 -2.63
CA ASN A 133 3.77 -10.27 -3.48
C ASN A 133 3.09 -9.25 -4.43
N THR A 134 1.79 -9.40 -4.69
CA THR A 134 1.01 -8.46 -5.49
C THR A 134 0.39 -7.31 -4.67
N LEU A 135 0.40 -7.37 -3.32
CA LEU A 135 -0.23 -6.36 -2.45
C LEU A 135 0.25 -4.95 -2.74
N PHE A 136 1.55 -4.80 -3.03
CA PHE A 136 2.17 -3.51 -3.32
C PHE A 136 2.72 -3.47 -4.76
N GLY A 137 2.30 -4.42 -5.60
CA GLY A 137 2.99 -4.80 -6.84
C GLY A 137 2.07 -4.87 -8.06
N GLY A 138 1.54 -3.72 -8.48
CA GLY A 138 1.29 -3.43 -9.89
C GLY A 138 2.26 -2.35 -10.34
N GLY A 139 3.00 -2.58 -11.43
CA GLY A 139 4.11 -1.73 -11.89
C GLY A 139 3.87 -0.21 -11.82
N TYR A 140 4.96 0.53 -11.65
CA TYR A 140 5.05 2.00 -11.50
C TYR A 140 4.51 2.60 -10.20
N HIS A 141 3.60 1.94 -9.47
CA HIS A 141 3.01 2.45 -8.23
C HIS A 141 3.26 1.50 -7.05
N LEU A 142 4.52 1.38 -6.64
CA LEU A 142 4.85 0.78 -5.36
C LEU A 142 4.20 1.58 -4.22
N GLY A 143 3.50 0.90 -3.34
CA GLY A 143 3.28 1.42 -1.99
C GLY A 143 1.85 1.65 -1.54
N LEU A 144 0.80 1.18 -2.22
CA LEU A 144 -0.56 1.21 -1.66
C LEU A 144 -1.31 -0.10 -1.91
N SER A 145 -1.85 -0.67 -0.84
CA SER A 145 -2.73 -1.85 -0.85
C SER A 145 -4.00 -1.50 -0.09
N SER A 146 -5.18 -1.83 -0.62
CA SER A 146 -6.44 -1.54 0.07
C SER A 146 -7.11 -2.83 0.54
N PHE A 147 -7.65 -2.79 1.74
CA PHE A 147 -8.37 -3.89 2.39
C PHE A 147 -9.76 -3.43 2.76
N PHE A 148 -10.74 -4.33 2.77
CA PHE A 148 -12.06 -4.05 3.32
C PHE A 148 -12.48 -5.13 4.30
N LEU A 149 -13.24 -4.74 5.32
CA LEU A 149 -13.78 -5.67 6.32
C LEU A 149 -14.98 -6.41 5.71
N SER A 150 -14.69 -7.55 5.08
CA SER A 150 -15.62 -8.29 4.23
C SER A 150 -16.60 -9.16 5.02
N SER A 151 -16.24 -9.52 6.26
CA SER A 151 -17.04 -10.36 7.14
C SER A 151 -17.32 -9.65 8.45
N SER A 152 -18.49 -9.94 9.03
CA SER A 152 -18.92 -9.32 10.28
C SER A 152 -17.99 -9.72 11.43
N PRO A 153 -17.48 -8.75 12.22
CA PRO A 153 -16.68 -9.06 13.40
C PRO A 153 -17.53 -9.69 14.50
N SER A 154 -16.89 -10.45 15.39
CA SER A 154 -17.56 -11.07 16.55
C SER A 154 -18.05 -10.07 17.60
N SER A 155 -17.60 -8.82 17.52
CA SER A 155 -17.97 -7.74 18.43
C SER A 155 -17.97 -6.39 17.71
N PHE A 156 -18.86 -5.51 18.16
CA PHE A 156 -19.00 -4.12 17.70
C PHE A 156 -18.59 -3.15 18.80
N GLY A 157 -18.25 -1.93 18.41
CA GLY A 157 -17.80 -0.86 19.30
C GLY A 157 -16.44 -0.29 18.91
N GLU A 158 -15.86 0.45 19.85
CA GLU A 158 -14.55 1.09 19.72
C GLU A 158 -13.45 0.04 19.42
N THR A 159 -12.80 0.20 18.29
CA THR A 159 -11.85 -0.75 17.70
C THR A 159 -10.70 -0.01 17.04
N GLU A 160 -9.47 -0.44 17.33
CA GLU A 160 -8.27 -0.11 16.57
C GLU A 160 -7.84 -1.33 15.76
N PHE A 161 -7.29 -1.14 14.56
CA PHE A 161 -6.73 -2.23 13.77
C PHE A 161 -5.21 -2.15 13.73
N ILE A 162 -4.57 -3.26 14.03
CA ILE A 162 -3.11 -3.40 13.98
C ILE A 162 -2.76 -4.23 12.75
N PHE A 163 -1.99 -3.65 11.84
CA PHE A 163 -1.51 -4.32 10.64
C PHE A 163 -0.04 -4.64 10.84
N ARG A 164 0.31 -5.93 10.69
CA ARG A 164 1.69 -6.40 10.76
C ARG A 164 2.07 -7.11 9.48
N LEU A 165 3.01 -6.53 8.76
CA LEU A 165 3.58 -7.07 7.52
C LEU A 165 4.91 -7.77 7.86
N TYR A 166 4.98 -9.07 7.65
CA TYR A 166 6.20 -9.86 7.81
C TYR A 166 6.98 -9.90 6.50
N HIS A 167 8.28 -9.68 6.61
CA HIS A 167 9.20 -9.70 5.48
C HIS A 167 10.54 -10.33 5.88
N ASN A 168 11.25 -10.88 4.91
CA ASN A 168 12.57 -11.49 5.10
C ASN A 168 12.62 -12.54 6.24
N GLY A 169 11.54 -13.29 6.44
CA GLY A 169 11.41 -14.42 7.36
C GLY A 169 11.14 -14.05 8.83
N ASN A 170 11.85 -13.06 9.38
CA ASN A 170 11.74 -12.68 10.79
C ASN A 170 11.52 -11.18 11.04
N ASP A 171 11.65 -10.34 10.02
CA ASP A 171 11.42 -8.91 10.19
C ASP A 171 9.93 -8.60 10.02
N SER A 172 9.47 -7.55 10.71
CA SER A 172 8.09 -7.10 10.56
C SER A 172 7.97 -5.60 10.68
N LEU A 173 7.12 -5.03 9.82
CA LEU A 173 6.64 -3.67 9.94
C LEU A 173 5.25 -3.68 10.54
N GLU A 174 4.99 -2.78 11.48
CA GLU A 174 3.70 -2.68 12.16
C GLU A 174 3.17 -1.26 12.09
N THR A 175 1.85 -1.13 11.97
CA THR A 175 1.13 0.12 12.08
C THR A 175 -0.21 -0.11 12.76
N THR A 176 -0.75 0.93 13.39
CA THR A 176 -2.04 0.89 14.08
C THR A 176 -2.90 2.03 13.59
N THR A 177 -4.16 1.74 13.28
CA THR A 177 -5.12 2.77 12.90
C THR A 177 -5.59 3.56 14.10
N ASP A 178 -6.11 4.77 13.86
CA ASP A 178 -6.88 5.47 14.88
C ASP A 178 -8.10 4.64 15.34
N PRO A 179 -8.57 4.82 16.59
CA PRO A 179 -9.74 4.11 17.10
C PRO A 179 -11.01 4.62 16.44
N ILE A 180 -11.88 3.69 16.03
CA ILE A 180 -13.19 3.98 15.42
C ILE A 180 -14.28 3.10 16.03
N VAL A 181 -15.54 3.51 15.92
CA VAL A 181 -16.67 2.74 16.42
C VAL A 181 -17.25 1.89 15.28
N ILE A 182 -17.03 0.58 15.32
CA ILE A 182 -17.59 -0.35 14.34
C ILE A 182 -19.01 -0.73 14.75
N THR A 183 -19.94 -0.66 13.81
CA THR A 183 -21.34 -1.10 13.97
C THR A 183 -21.70 -2.19 12.99
N PRO A 184 -22.83 -2.90 13.23
CA PRO A 184 -23.42 -3.78 12.22
C PRO A 184 -23.64 -3.08 10.88
#